data_AF-A0A2B7WNE7-F1
#
_entry.id   AF-A0A2B7WNE7-F1
#
_cell.length_a   1.000
_cell.length_b   1.000
_cell.length_c   1.000
_cell.angle_alpha   90.00
_cell.angle_beta   90.00
_cell.angle_gamma   90.00
#
_symmetry.space_group_name_H-M   'P 1'
#
loop_
_entity.id
_entity.type
_entity.pdbx_description
1 polymer ?
#
loop_
_entity_poly.entity_id
_entity_poly.type
_entity_poly.pdbx_seq_one_letter_code
_entity_poly.pdbx_strand_id
1 'polypeptide(L)' 'MPPIRSARNRKPPPDGFDDIEDTLLEFSNKMKDAENASHDGKKKHEVLWPIFQISHQREKISLPSP' A
#
# COMPACT_ATOMS: atom_id res chain seq x y z
N MET A 1 8.16 -2.30 22.28
CA MET A 1 7.84 -2.60 20.87
C MET A 1 6.37 -3.02 20.81
N PRO A 2 5.54 -2.46 19.91
CA PRO A 2 4.16 -2.93 19.77
C PRO A 2 4.12 -4.37 19.25
N PRO A 3 3.11 -5.18 19.64
CA PRO A 3 3.02 -6.58 19.26
C PRO A 3 2.81 -6.73 17.74
N ILE A 4 3.71 -7.46 17.10
CA ILE A 4 3.65 -7.80 15.67
C ILE A 4 2.44 -8.72 15.46
N ARG A 5 1.37 -8.21 14.87
CA ARG A 5 0.20 -9.02 14.48
C ARG A 5 0.59 -9.94 13.32
N SER A 6 0.96 -11.18 13.65
CA SER A 6 1.21 -12.25 12.67
C SER A 6 -0.04 -12.53 11.83
N ALA A 7 0.17 -12.82 10.53
CA ALA A 7 -0.87 -13.05 9.53
C ALA A 7 -1.85 -14.20 9.87
N ARG A 8 -1.54 -15.02 10.88
CA ARG A 8 -2.37 -16.14 11.38
C ARG A 8 -3.77 -15.71 11.85
N ASN A 9 -3.93 -14.45 12.29
CA ASN A 9 -5.21 -13.89 12.75
C ASN A 9 -5.88 -12.95 11.73
N ARG A 10 -5.46 -12.98 10.46
CA ARG A 10 -6.18 -12.28 9.40
C ARG A 10 -7.48 -13.02 9.16
N LYS A 11 -8.60 -12.30 9.21
CA LYS A 11 -9.88 -12.81 8.70
C LYS A 11 -9.63 -13.34 7.29
N PRO A 12 -10.26 -14.46 6.87
CA PRO A 12 -10.16 -14.90 5.48
C PRO A 12 -10.45 -13.69 4.58
N PRO A 13 -9.68 -13.53 3.49
CA PRO A 13 -9.85 -12.40 2.60
C PRO A 13 -11.34 -12.26 2.25
N PRO A 14 -11.93 -11.06 2.39
CA PRO A 14 -13.34 -10.83 2.07
C PRO A 14 -13.66 -11.29 0.65
N ASP A 15 -14.92 -11.67 0.41
CA ASP A 15 -15.41 -12.03 -0.92
C ASP A 15 -15.11 -10.90 -1.92
N GLY A 16 -14.51 -11.23 -3.07
CA GLY A 16 -14.00 -10.25 -4.06
C GLY A 16 -12.54 -9.79 -3.86
N PHE A 17 -11.76 -10.42 -2.98
CA PHE A 17 -10.33 -10.15 -2.83
C PHE A 17 -9.50 -10.54 -4.08
N ASP A 18 -9.91 -11.59 -4.79
CA ASP A 18 -9.20 -12.08 -5.98
C ASP A 18 -9.18 -11.05 -7.12
N ASP A 19 -10.26 -10.26 -7.27
CA ASP A 19 -10.35 -9.22 -8.31
C ASP A 19 -9.45 -8.01 -8.02
N ILE A 20 -9.14 -7.75 -6.74
CA ILE A 20 -8.28 -6.64 -6.30
C ILE A 20 -6.84 -7.08 -6.05
N GLU A 21 -6.54 -8.38 -6.06
CA GLU A 21 -5.19 -8.92 -5.81
C GLU A 21 -4.17 -8.36 -6.81
N ASP A 22 -4.52 -8.35 -8.10
CA ASP A 22 -3.68 -7.78 -9.16
C ASP A 22 -3.40 -6.30 -8.93
N THR A 23 -4.42 -5.53 -8.52
CA THR A 23 -4.27 -4.10 -8.24
C THR A 23 -3.41 -3.85 -6.99
N LEU A 24 -3.57 -4.67 -5.94
CA LEU A 24 -2.77 -4.60 -4.72
C LEU A 24 -1.30 -4.92 -4.99
N LEU A 25 -1.04 -5.89 -5.86
CA LEU A 25 0.31 -6.23 -6.30
C LEU A 25 0.94 -5.08 -7.09
N GLU A 26 0.18 -4.43 -7.97
CA GLU A 26 0.61 -3.24 -8.69
C GLU A 26 0.97 -2.08 -7.73
N PHE A 27 0.14 -1.82 -6.72
CA PHE A 27 0.45 -0.81 -5.69
C PHE A 27 1.69 -1.19 -4.89
N SER A 28 1.89 -2.46 -4.57
CA SER A 28 3.09 -2.92 -3.87
C SER A 28 4.35 -2.69 -4.70
N ASN A 29 4.29 -2.88 -6.02
CA ASN A 29 5.41 -2.60 -6.92
C ASN A 29 5.68 -1.10 -7.01
N LYS A 30 4.63 -0.28 -7.20
CA LYS A 30 4.74 1.19 -7.19
C LYS A 30 5.33 1.73 -5.89
N MET A 31 5.02 1.09 -4.75
CA MET A 31 5.55 1.49 -3.45
C MET A 31 7.06 1.20 -3.37
N LYS A 32 7.50 0.00 -3.80
CA LYS A 32 8.93 -0.33 -3.90
C LYS A 32 9.67 0.61 -4.84
N ASP A 33 9.07 0.98 -5.96
CA ASP A 33 9.67 1.92 -6.90
C ASP A 33 9.77 3.33 -6.30
N ALA A 34 8.74 3.78 -5.57
CA ALA A 34 8.76 5.07 -4.88
C ALA A 34 9.80 5.12 -3.75
N GLU A 35 10.02 4.02 -3.03
CA GLU A 35 11.08 3.90 -2.02
C GLU A 35 12.47 3.88 -2.64
N ASN A 36 12.65 3.21 -3.79
CA ASN A 36 13.93 3.11 -4.48
C ASN A 36 14.25 4.31 -5.39
N ALA A 37 13.25 5.15 -5.70
CA ALA A 37 13.43 6.29 -6.59
C ALA A 37 14.48 7.25 -6.03
N SER A 38 15.45 7.68 -6.84
CA SER A 38 16.46 8.63 -6.38
C SER A 38 15.83 9.94 -5.89
N HIS A 39 16.24 10.37 -4.71
CA HIS A 39 15.75 11.56 -4.03
C HIS A 39 16.62 12.80 -4.32
N ASP A 40 17.58 12.69 -5.24
CA ASP A 40 18.60 13.71 -5.44
C ASP A 40 17.99 15.01 -5.96
N GLY A 41 18.28 16.12 -5.26
CA GLY A 41 17.73 17.45 -5.53
C GLY A 41 16.27 17.69 -5.12
N LYS A 42 15.53 16.68 -4.62
CA LYS A 42 14.11 16.83 -4.21
C LYS A 42 13.98 17.07 -2.72
N LYS A 43 12.96 17.84 -2.32
CA LYS A 43 12.68 18.05 -0.89
C LYS A 43 12.10 16.78 -0.29
N LYS A 44 12.39 16.52 0.99
CA LYS A 44 11.90 15.33 1.72
C LYS A 44 10.40 15.10 1.58
N HIS A 45 9.58 16.15 1.58
CA HIS A 45 8.13 16.01 1.42
C HIS A 45 7.71 15.60 0.00
N GLU A 46 8.41 16.07 -1.04
CA GLU A 46 8.13 15.72 -2.44
C GLU A 46 8.40 14.24 -2.70
N VAL A 47 9.39 13.68 -2.00
CA VAL A 47 9.69 12.24 -2.00
C VAL A 47 8.61 11.44 -1.30
N LEU A 48 8.05 11.96 -0.20
CA LEU A 48 7.07 11.27 0.62
C LEU A 48 5.65 11.32 0.02
N TRP A 49 5.30 12.37 -0.72
CA TRP A 49 3.98 12.50 -1.36
C TRP A 49 3.52 11.29 -2.19
N PRO A 50 4.33 10.74 -3.12
CA PRO A 50 3.93 9.55 -3.88
C PRO A 50 3.71 8.33 -2.97
N ILE A 51 4.48 8.16 -1.90
CA ILE A 51 4.31 7.07 -0.93
C ILE A 51 2.95 7.20 -0.21
N PHE A 52 2.63 8.40 0.27
CA PHE A 52 1.33 8.67 0.91
C PHE A 52 0.16 8.46 -0.07
N GLN A 53 0.32 8.87 -1.33
CA GLN A 53 -0.70 8.69 -2.36
C GLN A 53 -0.97 7.20 -2.64
N ILE A 54 0.08 6.39 -2.77
CA ILE A 54 -0.04 4.94 -2.99
C ILE A 54 -0.71 4.26 -1.78
N SER A 55 -0.31 4.63 -0.56
CA SER A 55 -0.92 4.09 0.66
C SER A 55 -2.42 4.42 0.75
N HIS A 56 -2.79 5.66 0.41
CA HIS A 56 -4.17 6.11 0.45
C HIS A 56 -5.04 5.42 -0.62
N GLN A 57 -4.49 5.19 -1.82
CA GLN A 57 -5.17 4.45 -2.88
C GLN A 57 -5.43 2.99 -2.49
N ARG A 58 -4.44 2.35 -1.86
CA ARG A 58 -4.57 0.99 -1.34
C ARG A 58 -5.67 0.86 -0.28
N GLU A 59 -5.74 1.80 0.67
CA GLU A 59 -6.78 1.79 1.71
C GLU A 59 -8.17 2.03 1.11
N LYS A 60 -8.30 2.94 0.14
CA LYS A 60 -9.57 3.22 -0.53
C LYS A 60 -10.13 2.01 -1.27
N ILE A 61 -9.28 1.20 -1.90
CA ILE A 61 -9.71 -0.01 -2.62
C ILE A 61 -9.98 -1.16 -1.65
N SER A 62 -9.26 -1.22 -0.52
CA SER A 62 -9.45 -2.26 0.49
C SER A 62 -10.69 -2.06 1.36
N LEU A 63 -11.28 -0.87 1.39
CA LEU A 63 -12.52 -0.60 2.10
C LEU A 63 -13.70 -0.80 1.13
N PRO A 64 -14.57 -1.80 1.34
CA PRO A 64 -15.81 -1.85 0.58
C PRO A 64 -16.58 -0.56 0.86
N SER A 65 -16.92 0.16 -0.20
CA SER A 65 -17.89 1.26 -0.12
C SER A 65 -19.19 0.69 0.46
N PRO A 66 -19.82 1.36 1.43
CA PRO A 66 -21.18 1.02 1.86
C PRO A 66 -22.17 1.21 0.71
#